data_AF-A0A6J6Z1T3-F1
#
_entry.id   AF-A0A6J6Z1T3-F1
#
_cell.length_a   1.000
_cell.length_b   1.000
_cell.length_c   1.000
_cell.angle_alpha   90.00
_cell.angle_beta   90.00
_cell.angle_gamma   90.00
#
_symmetry.space_group_name_H-M   'P 1'
#
loop_
_entity.id
_entity.type
_entity.pdbx_description
1 polymer ?
#
loop_
_entity_poly.entity_id
_entity_poly.type
_entity_poly.pdbx_seq_one_letter_code
_entity_poly.pdbx_strand_id
1 'polypeptide(L)'
;MVVDIESHSNCMVTFGGSAEGEHNLSSGACVSLPLSVGRNPVDVVNNVGSWIDGTWTGHESGLYDVDRGQFDTSTEVGTWCGAAVLLRAEMIADVGLFDETFFLYYEDTDLAVRGRGRGWRFVTEPKSVVRHVHSASTVEGSAVAEHYIERNRLLVVLRHASVSDILRIFARHVLVTGSYLRTAYVAALSLRQRPDLTQVHRRTASFLAALKLLPRSLVSRRKIASHRLLSRHELVRQIGSRPDGSAA
;
A
#
# COMPACT_ATOMS: atom_id res chain seq x y z
N MET A 1 11.31 -5.45 8.28
CA MET A 1 11.83 -4.35 7.42
C MET A 1 11.88 -4.82 5.97
N VAL A 2 11.78 -3.96 4.95
CA VAL A 2 12.04 -4.33 3.54
C VAL A 2 13.34 -3.67 3.05
N VAL A 3 14.19 -4.43 2.35
CA VAL A 3 15.53 -4.08 1.86
C VAL A 3 15.60 -4.31 0.34
N ASP A 4 16.32 -3.47 -0.41
CA ASP A 4 16.47 -3.56 -1.88
C ASP A 4 17.79 -4.27 -2.31
N ILE A 5 17.76 -5.15 -3.33
CA ILE A 5 18.92 -5.99 -3.76
C ILE A 5 19.38 -5.73 -5.22
N GLU A 6 20.68 -5.42 -5.40
CA GLU A 6 21.49 -5.84 -6.57
C GLU A 6 22.52 -6.91 -6.17
N SER A 7 22.95 -7.73 -7.13
CA SER A 7 23.85 -8.88 -6.89
C SER A 7 25.13 -8.44 -6.18
N HIS A 8 25.43 -9.10 -5.05
CA HIS A 8 26.57 -8.85 -4.16
C HIS A 8 26.42 -7.59 -3.31
N SER A 9 26.03 -7.75 -2.04
CA SER A 9 26.69 -7.15 -0.87
C SER A 9 25.88 -7.43 0.41
N ASN A 10 26.56 -7.99 1.41
CA ASN A 10 26.09 -8.17 2.77
C ASN A 10 25.66 -6.83 3.38
N CYS A 11 24.44 -6.76 3.94
CA CYS A 11 24.07 -5.69 4.87
C CYS A 11 23.96 -6.29 6.27
N MET A 12 24.92 -5.93 7.12
CA MET A 12 25.01 -6.28 8.53
C MET A 12 24.59 -5.04 9.32
N VAL A 13 23.51 -5.13 10.09
CA VAL A 13 23.19 -4.14 11.13
C VAL A 13 23.16 -4.90 12.44
N THR A 14 24.17 -4.66 13.25
CA THR A 14 24.32 -5.15 14.61
C THR A 14 23.52 -4.30 15.58
N PHE A 15 22.80 -4.94 16.51
CA PHE A 15 22.69 -4.44 17.88
C PHE A 15 23.01 -5.60 18.82
N GLY A 16 23.99 -5.34 19.70
CA GLY A 16 24.70 -6.33 20.48
C GLY A 16 23.84 -7.07 21.50
N GLY A 17 24.26 -8.29 21.80
CA GLY A 17 23.75 -9.06 22.92
C GLY A 17 24.39 -8.65 24.26
N SER A 18 23.58 -8.80 25.29
CA SER A 18 23.90 -9.05 26.70
C SER A 18 24.42 -7.91 27.61
N ALA A 19 23.78 -7.90 28.78
CA ALA A 19 24.16 -7.38 30.10
C ALA A 19 23.79 -5.93 30.47
N GLU A 20 22.82 -5.87 31.38
CA GLU A 20 22.71 -4.99 32.56
C GLU A 20 22.72 -3.46 32.39
N GLY A 21 21.67 -2.82 32.92
CA GLY A 21 21.69 -1.39 33.26
C GLY A 21 20.53 -0.60 32.67
N GLU A 22 19.56 -0.33 33.54
CA GLU A 22 18.44 0.62 33.45
C GLU A 22 18.61 1.79 32.47
N HIS A 23 17.59 2.06 31.65
CA HIS A 23 16.79 3.30 31.77
C HIS A 23 15.45 3.14 31.03
N ASN A 24 14.41 3.43 31.80
CA ASN A 24 13.01 3.17 31.53
C ASN A 24 12.45 4.16 30.49
N LEU A 25 12.18 3.70 29.28
CA LEU A 25 11.24 4.33 28.33
C LEU A 25 9.97 3.46 28.26
N SER A 26 9.32 3.33 29.41
CA SER A 26 8.01 2.71 29.55
C SER A 26 6.91 3.64 29.00
N SER A 27 6.63 3.56 27.71
CA SER A 27 5.29 3.81 27.15
C SER A 27 5.22 3.41 25.67
N GLY A 28 5.47 2.12 25.40
CA GLY A 28 4.99 1.53 24.15
C GLY A 28 3.46 1.53 24.19
N ALA A 29 2.81 2.35 23.35
CA ALA A 29 1.37 2.33 23.21
C ALA A 29 0.94 0.97 22.62
N CYS A 30 0.43 0.08 23.46
CA CYS A 30 -0.25 -1.14 23.01
C CYS A 30 -1.59 -0.73 22.39
N VAL A 31 -1.74 -0.90 21.08
CA VAL A 31 -3.05 -0.82 20.43
C VAL A 31 -3.75 -2.15 20.67
N SER A 32 -4.83 -2.13 21.46
CA SER A 32 -5.70 -3.30 21.65
C SER A 32 -6.58 -3.46 20.42
N LEU A 33 -6.16 -4.31 19.49
CA LEU A 33 -7.06 -4.82 18.45
C LEU A 33 -7.96 -5.89 19.10
N PRO A 34 -9.28 -5.85 18.89
CA PRO A 34 -10.20 -6.89 19.38
C PRO A 34 -10.05 -8.17 18.54
N LEU A 35 -8.87 -8.77 18.59
CA LEU A 35 -8.62 -10.11 18.10
C LEU A 35 -8.96 -11.06 19.24
N SER A 36 -9.90 -11.97 19.02
CA SER A 36 -10.28 -13.01 19.98
C SER A 36 -9.18 -14.08 20.09
N VAL A 37 -8.01 -13.68 20.60
CA VAL A 37 -6.81 -14.53 20.78
C VAL A 37 -6.52 -14.60 22.27
N GLY A 38 -7.30 -15.40 23.00
CA GLY A 38 -7.05 -15.72 24.41
C GLY A 38 -7.04 -14.50 25.36
N ARG A 39 -6.55 -14.71 26.59
CA ARG A 39 -6.44 -13.68 27.64
C ARG A 39 -5.07 -12.96 27.68
N ASN A 40 -4.09 -13.40 26.89
CA ASN A 40 -2.72 -12.90 26.94
C ASN A 40 -2.40 -12.02 25.73
N PRO A 41 -1.65 -10.92 25.89
CA PRO A 41 -1.18 -10.12 24.75
C PRO A 41 -0.34 -10.99 23.80
N VAL A 42 -0.56 -10.82 22.50
CA VAL A 42 0.20 -11.47 21.45
C VAL A 42 0.75 -10.42 20.49
N ASP A 43 1.91 -10.72 19.92
CA ASP A 43 2.44 -9.92 18.82
C ASP A 43 1.67 -10.24 17.54
N VAL A 44 1.29 -9.18 16.84
CA VAL A 44 0.60 -9.27 15.55
C VAL A 44 1.43 -8.56 14.50
N VAL A 45 1.44 -9.15 13.32
CA VAL A 45 2.15 -8.61 12.18
C VAL A 45 1.33 -7.46 11.59
N ASN A 46 2.00 -6.31 11.40
CA ASN A 46 1.41 -5.18 10.68
C ASN A 46 1.65 -5.32 9.18
N ASN A 47 2.89 -5.57 8.78
CA ASN A 47 3.27 -5.68 7.36
C ASN A 47 4.61 -6.42 7.23
N VAL A 48 4.67 -7.41 6.35
CA VAL A 48 5.89 -8.13 5.94
C VAL A 48 6.10 -8.05 4.43
N GLY A 49 5.74 -6.92 3.84
CA GLY A 49 5.68 -6.74 2.40
C GLY A 49 4.29 -6.39 1.93
N SER A 50 4.21 -5.88 0.71
CA SER A 50 2.96 -5.49 0.08
C SER A 50 2.93 -5.96 -1.36
N TRP A 51 1.75 -6.01 -1.93
CA TRP A 51 1.55 -6.39 -3.33
C TRP A 51 0.34 -5.67 -3.91
N ILE A 52 0.26 -5.64 -5.24
CA ILE A 52 -0.80 -4.94 -5.97
C ILE A 52 -1.58 -5.95 -6.80
N ASP A 53 -2.91 -5.94 -6.69
CA ASP A 53 -3.77 -6.81 -7.48
C ASP A 53 -4.06 -6.27 -8.89
N GLY A 54 -4.79 -7.04 -9.71
CA GLY A 54 -5.19 -6.64 -11.08
C GLY A 54 -6.12 -5.42 -11.15
N THR A 55 -6.66 -4.95 -10.03
CA THR A 55 -7.43 -3.69 -9.92
C THR A 55 -6.59 -2.53 -9.42
N TRP A 56 -5.27 -2.73 -9.26
CA TRP A 56 -4.33 -1.79 -8.69
C TRP A 56 -4.61 -1.44 -7.23
N THR A 57 -5.29 -2.34 -6.52
CA THR A 57 -5.48 -2.22 -5.07
C THR A 57 -4.23 -2.74 -4.37
N GLY A 58 -3.69 -1.95 -3.44
CA GLY A 58 -2.56 -2.36 -2.61
C GLY A 58 -3.04 -3.24 -1.47
N HIS A 59 -2.26 -4.27 -1.16
CA HIS A 59 -2.56 -5.26 -0.13
C HIS A 59 -1.35 -5.44 0.75
N GLU A 60 -1.58 -5.58 2.05
CA GLU A 60 -0.55 -5.81 3.06
C GLU A 60 -0.46 -7.30 3.36
N SER A 61 0.76 -7.83 3.40
CA SER A 61 1.00 -9.23 3.76
C SER A 61 1.21 -9.36 5.26
N GLY A 62 0.58 -10.38 5.85
CA GLY A 62 0.65 -10.68 7.28
C GLY A 62 -0.19 -9.75 8.16
N LEU A 63 -0.95 -8.81 7.60
CA LEU A 63 -1.75 -7.88 8.40
C LEU A 63 -2.71 -8.64 9.32
N TYR A 64 -2.59 -8.39 10.63
CA TYR A 64 -3.34 -9.02 11.71
C TYR A 64 -3.04 -10.49 11.99
N ASP A 65 -2.07 -11.10 11.30
CA ASP A 65 -1.61 -12.44 11.64
C ASP A 65 -0.86 -12.42 12.97
N VAL A 66 -1.12 -13.41 13.83
CA VAL A 66 -0.34 -13.61 15.05
C VAL A 66 1.08 -14.02 14.65
N ASP A 67 2.08 -13.33 15.18
CA ASP A 67 3.48 -13.65 14.91
C ASP A 67 3.88 -14.94 15.65
N ARG A 68 4.25 -15.95 14.87
CA ARG A 68 4.72 -17.26 15.30
C ARG A 68 6.05 -17.62 14.63
N GLY A 69 6.75 -16.65 14.05
CA GLY A 69 7.96 -16.87 13.24
C GLY A 69 7.68 -17.34 11.80
N GLN A 70 6.42 -17.27 11.33
CA GLN A 70 6.06 -17.69 9.97
C GLN A 70 6.66 -16.79 8.87
N PHE A 71 7.22 -15.63 9.25
CA PHE A 71 7.87 -14.68 8.34
C PHE A 71 9.38 -14.54 8.62
N ASP A 72 10.00 -15.49 9.32
CA ASP A 72 11.44 -15.46 9.68
C ASP A 72 12.39 -15.75 8.50
N THR A 73 11.83 -15.98 7.31
CA THR A 73 12.59 -16.16 6.07
C THR A 73 12.51 -14.89 5.22
N SER A 74 13.66 -14.45 4.71
CA SER A 74 13.71 -13.34 3.76
C SER A 74 13.04 -13.75 2.44
N THR A 75 12.06 -12.95 2.00
CA THR A 75 11.30 -13.21 0.78
C THR A 75 11.21 -11.96 -0.08
N GLU A 76 11.22 -12.14 -1.40
CA GLU A 76 10.97 -11.06 -2.35
C GLU A 76 9.48 -10.64 -2.34
N VAL A 77 9.22 -9.33 -2.35
CA VAL A 77 7.88 -8.75 -2.20
C VAL A 77 7.59 -7.75 -3.31
N GLY A 78 6.37 -7.74 -3.86
CA GLY A 78 6.08 -6.92 -5.03
C GLY A 78 6.24 -5.42 -4.79
N THR A 79 5.78 -4.95 -3.63
CA THR A 79 5.91 -3.58 -3.12
C THR A 79 6.12 -3.58 -1.60
N TRP A 80 6.15 -2.39 -0.99
CA TRP A 80 6.39 -2.21 0.43
C TRP A 80 5.57 -1.05 0.97
N CYS A 81 5.32 -1.08 2.28
CA CYS A 81 4.75 0.01 3.05
C CYS A 81 5.88 0.95 3.54
N GLY A 82 5.65 2.27 3.48
CA GLY A 82 6.60 3.28 3.92
C GLY A 82 6.88 3.32 5.43
N ALA A 83 6.17 2.54 6.25
CA ALA A 83 6.31 2.56 7.72
C ALA A 83 7.70 2.13 8.22
N ALA A 84 8.35 1.17 7.56
CA ALA A 84 9.67 0.65 7.95
C ALA A 84 10.41 0.04 6.74
N VAL A 85 10.97 0.91 5.89
CA VAL A 85 11.72 0.55 4.69
C VAL A 85 13.11 1.16 4.70
N LEU A 86 14.10 0.43 4.20
CA LEU A 86 15.44 0.94 3.92
C LEU A 86 15.68 0.94 2.42
N LEU A 87 15.86 2.13 1.85
CA LEU A 87 16.05 2.33 0.42
C LEU A 87 17.50 2.72 0.12
N ARG A 88 18.04 2.19 -0.97
CA ARG A 88 19.34 2.60 -1.49
C ARG A 88 19.29 4.03 -1.98
N ALA A 89 20.33 4.81 -1.70
CA ALA A 89 20.44 6.18 -2.21
C ALA A 89 20.44 6.19 -3.75
N GLU A 90 21.04 5.16 -4.35
CA GLU A 90 21.09 4.95 -5.79
C GLU A 90 19.70 4.72 -6.39
N MET A 91 18.82 3.98 -5.70
CA MET A 91 17.44 3.76 -6.14
C MET A 91 16.67 5.08 -6.14
N ILE A 92 16.81 5.89 -5.10
CA ILE A 92 16.20 7.22 -5.02
C ILE A 92 16.74 8.17 -6.09
N ALA A 93 18.06 8.16 -6.32
CA ALA A 93 18.69 8.94 -7.38
C ALA A 93 18.22 8.53 -8.78
N ASP A 94 17.98 7.23 -8.98
CA ASP A 94 17.50 6.65 -10.24
C ASP A 94 16.02 6.98 -10.50
N VAL A 95 15.14 6.69 -9.54
CA VAL A 95 13.69 6.73 -9.79
C VAL A 95 13.04 8.04 -9.35
N GLY A 96 13.70 8.81 -8.49
CA GLY A 96 13.23 10.04 -7.87
C GLY A 96 12.48 9.82 -6.55
N LEU A 97 12.25 10.92 -5.81
CA LEU A 97 11.58 10.95 -4.50
C LEU A 97 10.08 10.61 -4.57
N PHE A 98 9.41 10.63 -3.41
CA PHE A 98 7.96 10.60 -3.32
C PHE A 98 7.32 11.78 -4.07
N ASP A 99 6.15 11.57 -4.67
CA ASP A 99 5.38 12.65 -5.29
C ASP A 99 4.38 13.23 -4.28
N GLU A 100 4.62 14.46 -3.86
CA GLU A 100 3.79 15.20 -2.91
C GLU A 100 2.31 15.33 -3.31
N THR A 101 1.98 15.10 -4.59
CA THR A 101 0.60 15.04 -5.08
C THR A 101 -0.25 14.02 -4.31
N PHE A 102 0.38 12.92 -3.87
CA PHE A 102 -0.30 11.87 -3.12
C PHE A 102 -0.70 12.34 -1.72
N PHE A 103 0.16 13.14 -1.05
CA PHE A 103 0.04 13.58 0.35
C PHE A 103 0.01 12.45 1.37
N LEU A 104 -0.93 11.51 1.27
CA LEU A 104 -1.11 10.36 2.14
C LEU A 104 -1.68 9.18 1.34
N TYR A 105 -1.20 7.96 1.62
CA TYR A 105 -1.53 6.71 0.95
C TYR A 105 -1.09 6.64 -0.53
N TYR A 106 -0.55 5.48 -0.93
CA TYR A 106 -0.09 5.17 -2.29
C TYR A 106 1.15 5.93 -2.79
N GLU A 107 1.72 6.86 -2.01
CA GLU A 107 3.00 7.51 -2.35
C GLU A 107 4.16 6.50 -2.36
N ASP A 108 4.17 5.59 -1.40
CA ASP A 108 5.09 4.45 -1.30
C ASP A 108 4.88 3.46 -2.44
N THR A 109 3.62 3.17 -2.74
CA THR A 109 3.20 2.27 -3.81
C THR A 109 3.65 2.81 -5.17
N ASP A 110 3.46 4.10 -5.45
CA ASP A 110 3.94 4.73 -6.68
C ASP A 110 5.46 4.63 -6.80
N LEU A 111 6.20 4.91 -5.72
CA LEU A 111 7.65 4.82 -5.67
C LEU A 111 8.14 3.37 -5.87
N ALA A 112 7.51 2.40 -5.22
CA ALA A 112 7.80 0.98 -5.37
C ALA A 112 7.56 0.50 -6.82
N VAL A 113 6.44 0.90 -7.44
CA VAL A 113 6.14 0.55 -8.84
C VAL A 113 7.15 1.18 -9.81
N ARG A 114 7.58 2.43 -9.56
CA ARG A 114 8.68 3.05 -10.33
C ARG A 114 9.98 2.27 -10.17
N GLY A 115 10.33 1.87 -8.94
CA GLY A 115 11.47 1.01 -8.63
C GLY A 115 11.43 -0.31 -9.40
N ARG A 116 10.33 -1.06 -9.29
CA ARG A 116 10.11 -2.29 -10.06
C ARG A 116 10.25 -2.04 -11.56
N GLY A 117 9.65 -0.98 -12.07
CA GLY A 117 9.76 -0.59 -13.49
C GLY A 117 11.21 -0.33 -13.95
N ARG A 118 12.11 0.01 -13.02
CA ARG A 118 13.54 0.24 -13.24
C ARG A 118 14.41 -0.99 -12.91
N GLY A 119 13.80 -2.10 -12.49
CA GLY A 119 14.48 -3.37 -12.23
C GLY A 119 14.92 -3.59 -10.78
N TRP A 120 14.64 -2.65 -9.87
CA TRP A 120 14.90 -2.81 -8.43
C TRP A 120 14.05 -3.93 -7.83
N ARG A 121 14.57 -4.58 -6.78
CA ARG A 121 13.93 -5.77 -6.17
C ARG A 121 13.88 -5.63 -4.67
N PHE A 122 12.71 -5.85 -4.10
CA PHE A 122 12.49 -5.64 -2.68
C PHE A 122 12.38 -6.97 -1.95
N VAL A 123 13.08 -7.12 -0.83
CA VAL A 123 13.01 -8.31 0.03
C VAL A 123 12.72 -7.94 1.47
N THR A 124 12.11 -8.85 2.23
CA THR A 124 12.01 -8.69 3.68
C THR A 124 13.35 -8.96 4.36
N GLU A 125 13.64 -8.20 5.42
CA GLU A 125 14.66 -8.48 6.43
C GLU A 125 13.94 -8.81 7.75
N PRO A 126 13.76 -10.11 8.06
CA PRO A 126 12.96 -10.56 9.19
C PRO A 126 13.60 -10.27 10.54
N LYS A 127 14.94 -10.13 10.61
CA LYS A 127 15.62 -9.80 11.87
C LYS A 127 15.47 -8.33 12.27
N SER A 128 14.97 -7.49 11.36
CA SER A 128 14.73 -6.06 11.62
C SER A 128 13.24 -5.80 11.85
N VAL A 129 12.88 -5.74 13.12
CA VAL A 129 11.50 -5.59 13.61
C VAL A 129 11.30 -4.18 14.15
N VAL A 130 10.25 -3.50 13.66
CA VAL A 130 9.84 -2.17 14.13
C VAL A 130 8.43 -2.25 14.70
N ARG A 131 8.23 -1.70 15.89
CA ARG A 131 6.90 -1.59 16.51
C ARG A 131 6.16 -0.40 15.91
N HIS A 132 5.05 -0.68 15.24
CA HIS A 132 4.23 0.31 14.56
C HIS A 132 2.90 0.52 15.28
N VAL A 133 2.57 1.77 15.59
CA VAL A 133 1.23 2.13 16.10
C VAL A 133 0.30 2.26 14.89
N HIS A 134 -0.41 1.18 14.59
CA HIS A 134 -1.29 1.11 13.43
C HIS A 134 -2.37 2.21 13.48
N SER A 135 -2.65 2.84 12.34
CA SER A 135 -3.66 3.91 12.20
C SER A 135 -3.45 5.14 13.10
N ALA A 136 -2.20 5.46 13.45
CA ALA A 136 -1.88 6.66 14.23
C ALA A 136 -2.16 7.98 13.48
N SER A 137 -1.84 8.03 12.19
CA SER A 137 -2.00 9.25 11.36
C SER A 137 -3.43 9.50 10.91
N THR A 138 -4.19 8.42 10.70
CA THR A 138 -5.56 8.44 10.21
C THR A 138 -6.30 7.23 10.75
N VAL A 139 -7.53 7.44 11.22
CA VAL A 139 -8.40 6.35 11.67
C VAL A 139 -8.80 5.49 10.46
N GLU A 140 -8.64 4.18 10.60
CA GLU A 140 -9.07 3.21 9.60
C GLU A 140 -10.56 3.39 9.26
N GLY A 141 -10.91 3.39 7.98
CA GLY A 141 -12.29 3.63 7.52
C GLY A 141 -12.78 5.08 7.67
N SER A 142 -11.92 6.03 8.07
CA SER A 142 -12.30 7.45 8.08
C SER A 142 -12.54 7.98 6.67
N ALA A 143 -13.41 8.99 6.54
CA ALA A 143 -13.68 9.63 5.26
C ALA A 143 -12.43 10.23 4.60
N VAL A 144 -11.45 10.67 5.41
CA VAL A 144 -10.15 11.14 4.91
C VAL A 144 -9.35 9.97 4.32
N ALA A 145 -9.21 8.87 5.04
CA ALA A 145 -8.50 7.70 4.54
C ALA A 145 -9.14 7.16 3.25
N GLU A 146 -10.46 6.96 3.25
CA GLU A 146 -11.21 6.53 2.07
C GLU A 146 -11.03 7.48 0.88
N HIS A 147 -11.00 8.80 1.13
CA HIS A 147 -10.81 9.79 0.09
C HIS A 147 -9.45 9.64 -0.59
N TYR A 148 -8.37 9.65 0.20
CA TYR A 148 -7.02 9.59 -0.31
C TYR A 148 -6.69 8.23 -0.92
N ILE A 149 -7.10 7.12 -0.30
CA ILE A 149 -6.93 5.76 -0.84
C ILE A 149 -7.57 5.66 -2.23
N GLU A 150 -8.85 6.02 -2.39
CA GLU A 150 -9.52 5.90 -3.69
C GLU A 150 -8.95 6.89 -4.72
N ARG A 151 -8.76 8.16 -4.34
CA ARG A 151 -8.20 9.18 -5.25
C ARG A 151 -6.83 8.75 -5.75
N ASN A 152 -5.95 8.32 -4.86
CA ASN A 152 -4.56 8.02 -5.17
C ASN A 152 -4.40 6.69 -5.89
N ARG A 153 -5.22 5.68 -5.58
CA ARG A 153 -5.30 4.45 -6.37
C ARG A 153 -5.56 4.76 -7.85
N LEU A 154 -6.50 5.67 -8.14
CA LEU A 154 -6.80 6.11 -9.50
C LEU A 154 -5.62 6.85 -10.15
N LEU A 155 -4.84 7.62 -9.39
CA LEU A 155 -3.61 8.25 -9.90
C LEU A 155 -2.55 7.21 -10.27
N VAL A 156 -2.33 6.19 -9.42
CA VAL A 156 -1.40 5.09 -9.72
C VAL A 156 -1.84 4.34 -10.98
N VAL A 157 -3.14 4.04 -11.12
CA VAL A 157 -3.72 3.44 -12.34
C VAL A 157 -3.42 4.31 -13.57
N LEU A 158 -3.67 5.61 -13.49
CA LEU A 158 -3.39 6.54 -14.59
C LEU A 158 -1.90 6.58 -14.95
N ARG A 159 -1.00 6.47 -13.97
CA ARG A 159 0.46 6.55 -14.18
C ARG A 159 1.06 5.27 -14.74
N HIS A 160 0.62 4.12 -14.28
CA HIS A 160 1.34 2.85 -14.49
C HIS A 160 0.57 1.82 -15.32
N ALA A 161 -0.75 1.77 -15.19
CA ALA A 161 -1.58 0.72 -15.79
C ALA A 161 -1.64 0.81 -17.32
N SER A 162 -2.06 -0.27 -17.98
CA SER A 162 -2.35 -0.24 -19.42
C SER A 162 -3.59 0.62 -19.72
N VAL A 163 -3.77 1.05 -20.98
CA VAL A 163 -4.96 1.85 -21.35
C VAL A 163 -6.25 1.05 -21.16
N SER A 164 -6.23 -0.25 -21.46
CA SER A 164 -7.38 -1.13 -21.23
C SER A 164 -7.71 -1.27 -19.75
N ASP A 165 -6.72 -1.38 -18.86
CA ASP A 165 -6.95 -1.42 -17.42
C ASP A 165 -7.47 -0.08 -16.89
N ILE A 166 -6.96 1.06 -17.38
CA ILE A 166 -7.50 2.39 -17.04
C ILE A 166 -8.99 2.44 -17.37
N LEU A 167 -9.36 2.11 -18.61
CA LEU A 167 -10.76 2.14 -19.05
C LEU A 167 -11.62 1.18 -18.22
N ARG A 168 -11.14 -0.04 -17.98
CA ARG A 168 -11.87 -1.06 -17.19
C ARG A 168 -12.09 -0.60 -15.74
N ILE A 169 -11.07 -0.08 -15.08
CA ILE A 169 -11.12 0.35 -13.68
C ILE A 169 -11.99 1.60 -13.54
N PHE A 170 -11.88 2.57 -14.45
CA PHE A 170 -12.70 3.77 -14.44
C PHE A 170 -14.17 3.45 -14.71
N ALA A 171 -14.46 2.57 -15.68
CA ALA A 171 -15.81 2.09 -15.93
C ALA A 171 -16.37 1.36 -14.70
N ARG A 172 -15.59 0.45 -14.10
CA ARG A 172 -15.97 -0.24 -12.85
C ARG A 172 -16.26 0.75 -11.73
N HIS A 173 -15.45 1.80 -11.57
CA HIS A 173 -15.69 2.85 -10.56
C HIS A 173 -17.04 3.52 -10.74
N VAL A 174 -17.38 3.91 -11.97
CA VAL A 174 -18.67 4.53 -12.31
C VAL A 174 -19.82 3.55 -12.04
N LEU A 175 -19.71 2.30 -12.49
CA LEU A 175 -20.73 1.27 -12.30
C LEU A 175 -20.99 0.96 -10.82
N VAL A 176 -19.92 0.79 -10.03
CA VAL A 176 -20.02 0.55 -8.58
C VAL A 176 -20.63 1.76 -7.87
N THR A 177 -20.26 2.98 -8.27
CA THR A 177 -20.87 4.20 -7.71
C THR A 177 -22.36 4.29 -8.04
N GLY A 178 -22.76 3.94 -9.27
CA GLY A 178 -24.16 3.81 -9.66
C GLY A 178 -24.91 2.70 -8.91
N SER A 179 -24.23 1.60 -8.58
CA SER A 179 -24.80 0.53 -7.74
C SER A 179 -25.08 1.03 -6.31
N TYR A 180 -24.17 1.77 -5.69
CA TYR A 180 -24.43 2.40 -4.39
C TYR A 180 -25.62 3.37 -4.43
N LEU A 181 -25.72 4.18 -5.49
CA LEU A 181 -26.85 5.07 -5.70
C LEU A 181 -28.16 4.29 -5.79
N ARG A 182 -28.20 3.24 -6.62
CA ARG A 182 -29.37 2.36 -6.75
C ARG A 182 -29.75 1.75 -5.40
N THR A 183 -28.80 1.17 -4.68
CA THR A 183 -29.03 0.54 -3.37
C THR A 183 -29.59 1.54 -2.36
N ALA A 184 -29.04 2.75 -2.32
CA ALA A 184 -29.53 3.82 -1.43
C ALA A 184 -30.99 4.19 -1.73
N TYR A 185 -31.36 4.34 -3.00
CA TYR A 185 -32.74 4.66 -3.38
C TYR A 185 -33.70 3.49 -3.16
N VAL A 186 -33.30 2.25 -3.46
CA VAL A 186 -34.14 1.07 -3.19
C VAL A 186 -34.38 0.91 -1.70
N ALA A 187 -33.34 1.06 -0.86
CA ALA A 187 -33.48 1.02 0.59
C ALA A 187 -34.38 2.15 1.11
N ALA A 188 -34.21 3.38 0.61
CA ALA A 188 -35.03 4.53 0.95
C ALA A 188 -36.51 4.31 0.65
N LEU A 189 -36.82 3.78 -0.53
CA LEU A 189 -38.20 3.46 -0.94
C LEU A 189 -38.79 2.35 -0.07
N SER A 190 -38.04 1.28 0.19
CA SER A 190 -38.50 0.15 1.02
C SER A 190 -38.74 0.55 2.49
N LEU A 191 -37.87 1.41 3.04
CA LEU A 191 -37.95 1.85 4.44
C LEU A 191 -38.76 3.14 4.62
N ARG A 192 -39.24 3.75 3.53
CA ARG A 192 -39.91 5.08 3.50
C ARG A 192 -39.08 6.17 4.19
N GLN A 193 -37.77 6.15 3.97
CA GLN A 193 -36.81 7.11 4.51
C GLN A 193 -36.11 7.88 3.38
N ARG A 194 -35.30 8.88 3.74
CA ARG A 194 -34.44 9.57 2.75
C ARG A 194 -33.24 8.68 2.39
N PRO A 195 -32.78 8.69 1.13
CA PRO A 195 -31.61 7.91 0.74
C PRO A 195 -30.34 8.45 1.41
N ASP A 196 -29.55 7.53 1.97
CA ASP A 196 -28.19 7.84 2.40
C ASP A 196 -27.25 7.83 1.19
N LEU A 197 -26.81 9.02 0.77
CA LEU A 197 -25.93 9.21 -0.37
C LEU A 197 -24.46 9.42 0.03
N THR A 198 -24.12 9.19 1.31
CA THR A 198 -22.78 9.44 1.84
C THR A 198 -21.71 8.73 1.02
N GLN A 199 -21.88 7.44 0.74
CA GLN A 199 -20.92 6.67 -0.06
C GLN A 199 -20.80 7.17 -1.50
N VAL A 200 -21.92 7.55 -2.12
CA VAL A 200 -21.93 8.10 -3.48
C VAL A 200 -21.16 9.41 -3.53
N HIS A 201 -21.39 10.31 -2.58
CA HIS A 201 -20.68 11.57 -2.47
C HIS A 201 -19.18 11.37 -2.25
N ARG A 202 -18.78 10.50 -1.31
CA ARG A 202 -17.36 10.21 -1.05
C ARG A 202 -16.65 9.68 -2.30
N ARG A 203 -17.21 8.66 -2.96
CA ARG A 203 -16.63 8.08 -4.19
C ARG A 203 -16.57 9.07 -5.34
N THR A 204 -17.59 9.92 -5.49
CA THR A 204 -17.64 10.95 -6.54
C THR A 204 -16.61 12.03 -6.28
N ALA A 205 -16.50 12.51 -5.04
CA ALA A 205 -15.51 13.51 -4.65
C ALA A 205 -14.07 13.02 -4.89
N SER A 206 -13.75 11.79 -4.51
CA SER A 206 -12.43 11.18 -4.77
C SER A 206 -12.13 11.04 -6.26
N PHE A 207 -13.13 10.63 -7.05
CA PHE A 207 -12.99 10.50 -8.50
C PHE A 207 -12.76 11.86 -9.19
N LEU A 208 -13.56 12.87 -8.85
CA LEU A 208 -13.38 14.23 -9.37
C LEU A 208 -12.04 14.82 -8.94
N ALA A 209 -11.58 14.55 -7.72
CA ALA A 209 -10.25 14.96 -7.27
C ALA A 209 -9.13 14.29 -8.09
N ALA A 210 -9.27 13.01 -8.43
CA ALA A 210 -8.33 12.33 -9.32
C ALA A 210 -8.35 12.92 -10.74
N LEU A 211 -9.53 13.25 -11.28
CA LEU A 211 -9.67 13.88 -12.59
C LEU A 211 -9.03 15.28 -12.65
N LYS A 212 -9.13 16.07 -11.58
CA LYS A 212 -8.43 17.37 -11.48
C LYS A 212 -6.91 17.22 -11.61
N LEU A 213 -6.36 16.08 -11.18
CA LEU A 213 -4.94 15.75 -11.25
C LEU A 213 -4.54 14.97 -12.51
N LEU A 214 -5.48 14.78 -13.44
CA LEU A 214 -5.24 14.04 -14.68
C LEU A 214 -4.11 14.64 -15.53
N PRO A 215 -4.03 15.97 -15.78
CA PRO A 215 -2.96 16.53 -16.62
C PRO A 215 -1.56 16.21 -16.07
N ARG A 216 -1.35 16.41 -14.77
CA ARG A 216 -0.08 16.10 -14.07
C ARG A 216 0.22 14.60 -14.09
N SER A 217 -0.80 13.76 -13.93
CA SER A 217 -0.67 12.30 -13.98
C SER A 217 -0.28 11.80 -15.37
N LEU A 218 -0.78 12.44 -16.44
CA LEU A 218 -0.41 12.11 -17.82
C LEU A 218 1.04 12.51 -18.14
N VAL A 219 1.51 13.66 -17.64
CA VAL A 219 2.93 14.05 -17.74
C VAL A 219 3.80 13.02 -17.01
N SER A 220 3.42 12.66 -15.78
CA SER A 220 4.13 11.65 -14.98
C SER A 220 4.16 10.30 -15.68
N ARG A 221 3.03 9.85 -16.25
CA ARG A 221 2.91 8.61 -17.05
C ARG A 221 3.91 8.59 -18.20
N ARG A 222 4.06 9.69 -18.94
CA ARG A 222 5.02 9.79 -20.06
C ARG A 222 6.45 9.66 -19.57
N LYS A 223 6.81 10.37 -18.50
CA LYS A 223 8.14 10.29 -17.87
C LYS A 223 8.43 8.88 -17.37
N ILE A 224 7.51 8.25 -16.64
CA ILE A 224 7.68 6.89 -16.14
C ILE A 224 7.85 5.92 -17.32
N ALA A 225 7.03 6.05 -18.37
CA ALA A 225 7.10 5.18 -19.53
C ALA A 225 8.41 5.32 -20.32
N SER A 226 9.04 6.50 -20.36
CA SER A 226 10.31 6.71 -21.08
C SER A 226 11.53 6.10 -20.40
N HIS A 227 11.46 5.84 -19.08
CA HIS A 227 12.57 5.30 -18.29
C HIS A 227 12.35 3.84 -17.84
N ARG A 228 11.16 3.27 -18.06
CA ARG A 228 10.83 1.91 -17.65
C ARG A 228 11.61 0.88 -18.48
N LEU A 229 12.30 -0.02 -17.79
CA LEU A 229 13.04 -1.14 -18.39
C LEU A 229 12.16 -2.38 -18.57
N LEU A 230 11.25 -2.64 -17.62
CA LEU A 230 10.36 -3.80 -17.68
C LEU A 230 9.20 -3.58 -18.66
N SER A 231 8.77 -4.66 -19.32
CA SER A 231 7.47 -4.67 -19.99
C SER A 231 6.35 -4.49 -18.96
N ARG A 232 5.18 -4.01 -19.39
CA ARG A 232 4.03 -3.85 -18.47
C ARG A 232 3.60 -5.18 -17.85
N HIS A 233 3.69 -6.28 -18.60
CA HIS A 233 3.33 -7.60 -18.10
C HIS A 233 4.30 -8.06 -17.00
N GLU A 234 5.60 -7.90 -17.21
CA GLU A 234 6.59 -8.23 -16.18
C GLU A 234 6.42 -7.34 -14.94
N LEU A 235 6.17 -6.04 -15.14
CA LEU A 235 5.90 -5.12 -14.04
C LEU A 235 4.69 -5.58 -13.21
N VAL A 236 3.55 -5.87 -13.85
CA VAL A 236 2.34 -6.34 -13.16
C VAL A 236 2.59 -7.66 -12.43
N ARG A 237 3.36 -8.58 -13.02
CA ARG A 237 3.74 -9.83 -12.37
C ARG A 237 4.59 -9.60 -11.13
N GLN A 238 5.58 -8.70 -11.21
CA GLN A 238 6.47 -8.42 -10.09
C GLN A 238 5.74 -7.68 -8.97
N ILE A 239 4.94 -6.65 -9.26
CA ILE A 239 4.21 -5.92 -8.20
C ILE A 239 3.12 -6.78 -7.54
N GLY A 240 2.63 -7.81 -8.23
CA GLY A 240 1.67 -8.77 -7.70
C GLY A 240 2.31 -9.93 -6.91
N SER A 241 3.64 -10.01 -6.80
CA SER A 241 4.28 -11.12 -6.11
C SER A 241 4.08 -11.05 -4.59
N ARG A 242 3.54 -12.13 -4.02
CA ARG A 242 3.27 -12.25 -2.59
C ARG A 242 4.43 -12.91 -1.83
N PRO A 243 4.64 -12.58 -0.55
CA PRO A 243 5.67 -13.21 0.27
C PRO A 243 5.42 -14.70 0.56
N ASP A 244 4.19 -15.20 0.37
CA ASP A 244 3.85 -16.61 0.56
C ASP A 244 4.04 -17.47 -0.71
N GLY A 245 4.51 -16.85 -1.81
CA GLY A 245 4.71 -17.51 -3.10
C GLY A 245 3.42 -17.80 -3.88
N SER A 246 2.25 -17.38 -3.38
CA SER A 246 1.00 -17.50 -4.13
C SER A 246 0.91 -16.44 -5.24
N ALA A 247 0.43 -16.84 -6.41
CA ALA A 247 0.16 -15.89 -7.50
C ALA A 247 -1.15 -15.15 -7.23
N ALA A 248 -1.16 -13.83 -7.48
CA ALA A 248 -2.33 -12.96 -7.43
C ALA A 248 -3.24 -13.10 -8.67
#